data_AF-A0AAE6FY42-F1
#
_entry.id   AF-A0AAE6FY42-F1
#
_cell.length_a   1.000
_cell.length_b   1.000
_cell.length_c   1.000
_cell.angle_alpha   90.00
_cell.angle_beta   90.00
_cell.angle_gamma   90.00
#
_symmetry.space_group_name_H-M   'P 1'
#
loop_
_entity.id
_entity.type
_entity.pdbx_description
1 polymer ?
#
loop_
_entity_poly.entity_id
_entity_poly.type
_entity_poly.pdbx_seq_one_letter_code
_entity_poly.pdbx_strand_id
1 'polypeptide(L)'
;MQHAQLDGHQQSIVGAPLSARLIVEAGPGCGKTRVACARVAGLLSKGEVPDRILLLSFTRTAVHEMRNRIAQIVGAGVNALRGVEIRTIDSFAWRITAGVQEVTINSYEDSIQAACSALAHPDDELRSYLNRFNHVLVDEAQDLVGPRAALILTFLNALRQEAGWTVFLDPAQSIYGWSNDSGESGPGEGFFSKLDQLKGVVQRIPLTRIYRTDRPQLIELLSKTRSIALDVPSGSRLEQMQAELESRAAPEQHNPSDMVDLVKSLGREADDSLLLFRWRVDALMAASYLTGAGIAYRLRLGGMPRVAAPWIALVANALARARARMSGVSHEEFDRAWASECMPRWLASGWTADSAWELLRRIGPSGKLYVDFNMVADRLAVAVLPDEAFVKDIGPGGPIIGTVHGSKGREARHVFFCLPPRPRDCESDSEADEEARVLYVAVSRATQQVRVLRGAELGRAYHEHRPWRNVHSGLQVELGREGDVDPVWPLCMEDGEEAEAQQGALANFDGQVRTAHIQTEGRGSWTRRIILDGEERKLLGTLSKRCLEELGGIMKLQRARGAPLRVGFLSWIDVTTVAMHADDSRLSRLGFPWNETRLWLAPVIAGMGYIKKYW
;
A
#
# COMPACT_ATOMS: atom_id res chain seq x y z
N MET A 1 -16.38 -12.32 -16.42
CA MET A 1 -15.62 -12.69 -17.63
C MET A 1 -15.63 -14.20 -17.75
N GLN A 2 -16.09 -14.73 -18.89
CA GLN A 2 -16.04 -16.16 -19.23
C GLN A 2 -14.62 -16.71 -19.08
N HIS A 3 -14.49 -17.98 -18.70
CA HIS A 3 -13.21 -18.70 -18.58
C HIS A 3 -12.44 -18.67 -19.92
N ALA A 4 -11.65 -17.63 -20.17
CA ALA A 4 -10.77 -17.59 -21.34
C ALA A 4 -9.83 -18.80 -21.27
N GLN A 5 -9.90 -19.71 -22.23
CA GLN A 5 -9.13 -20.97 -22.22
C GLN A 5 -7.64 -20.70 -21.96
N LEU A 6 -7.02 -21.48 -21.05
CA LEU A 6 -5.57 -21.40 -20.81
C LEU A 6 -4.83 -21.74 -22.12
N ASP A 7 -3.77 -21.02 -22.47
CA ASP A 7 -2.93 -21.39 -23.62
C ASP A 7 -2.06 -22.62 -23.33
N GLY A 8 -1.34 -23.11 -24.34
CA GLY A 8 -0.52 -24.31 -24.23
C GLY A 8 0.58 -24.24 -23.16
N HIS A 9 1.20 -23.08 -22.94
CA HIS A 9 2.21 -22.90 -21.89
C HIS A 9 1.57 -22.86 -20.50
N GLN A 10 0.43 -22.17 -20.37
CA GLN A 10 -0.33 -22.16 -19.12
C GLN A 10 -0.85 -23.56 -18.77
N GLN A 11 -1.33 -24.32 -19.76
CA GLN A 11 -1.77 -25.71 -19.60
C GLN A 11 -0.63 -26.64 -19.20
N SER A 12 0.58 -26.46 -19.74
CA SER A 12 1.72 -27.30 -19.38
C SER A 12 2.13 -27.10 -17.91
N ILE A 13 2.09 -25.86 -17.41
CA ILE A 13 2.34 -25.55 -15.99
C ILE A 13 1.27 -26.19 -15.10
N VAL A 14 -0.02 -25.97 -15.42
CA VAL A 14 -1.14 -26.55 -14.65
C VAL A 14 -1.11 -28.08 -14.69
N GLY A 15 -0.76 -28.64 -15.84
CA GLY A 15 -0.70 -30.08 -16.12
C GLY A 15 0.54 -30.79 -15.59
N ALA A 16 1.60 -30.07 -15.19
CA ALA A 16 2.88 -30.65 -14.79
C ALA A 16 2.75 -31.70 -13.66
N PRO A 17 3.68 -32.66 -13.55
CA PRO A 17 3.71 -33.61 -12.43
C PRO A 17 3.74 -32.92 -11.06
N LEU A 18 3.25 -33.60 -10.01
CA LEU A 18 3.28 -33.08 -8.63
C LEU A 18 4.71 -32.77 -8.16
N SER A 19 5.68 -33.57 -8.57
CA SER A 19 7.11 -33.42 -8.23
C SER A 19 7.84 -32.38 -9.09
N ALA A 20 7.17 -31.73 -10.05
CA ALA A 20 7.82 -30.78 -10.95
C ALA A 20 8.36 -29.56 -10.18
N ARG A 21 9.56 -29.11 -10.58
CA ARG A 21 10.24 -27.93 -10.05
C ARG A 21 10.31 -26.88 -11.15
N LEU A 22 9.45 -25.88 -11.04
CA LEU A 22 9.15 -24.95 -12.11
C LEU A 22 9.49 -23.52 -11.69
N ILE A 23 10.18 -22.80 -12.56
CA ILE A 23 10.26 -21.33 -12.50
C ILE A 23 9.39 -20.81 -13.65
N VAL A 24 8.33 -20.10 -13.31
CA VAL A 24 7.40 -19.51 -14.27
C VAL A 24 7.70 -18.03 -14.40
N GLU A 25 8.37 -17.66 -15.48
CA GLU A 25 8.68 -16.28 -15.81
C GLU A 25 7.59 -15.67 -16.64
N ALA A 26 6.99 -14.58 -16.17
CA ALA A 26 5.80 -14.07 -16.82
C ALA A 26 5.69 -12.57 -16.62
N GLY A 27 5.51 -11.87 -17.74
CA GLY A 27 5.24 -10.43 -17.72
C GLY A 27 3.95 -10.06 -16.97
N PRO A 28 3.72 -8.76 -16.76
CA PRO A 28 2.44 -8.22 -16.34
C PRO A 28 1.36 -8.65 -17.34
N GLY A 29 0.20 -9.10 -16.84
CA GLY A 29 -0.90 -9.50 -17.72
C GLY A 29 -0.76 -10.86 -18.41
N CYS A 30 0.33 -11.61 -18.20
CA CYS A 30 0.50 -12.95 -18.77
C CYS A 30 -0.24 -14.07 -18.00
N GLY A 31 -0.96 -13.70 -16.93
CA GLY A 31 -1.80 -14.62 -16.16
C GLY A 31 -1.11 -15.33 -14.99
N LYS A 32 0.00 -14.83 -14.44
CA LYS A 32 0.72 -15.42 -13.29
C LYS A 32 -0.19 -15.95 -12.18
N THR A 33 -0.90 -15.05 -11.50
CA THR A 33 -1.79 -15.39 -10.38
C THR A 33 -2.90 -16.35 -10.81
N ARG A 34 -3.41 -16.20 -12.05
CA ARG A 34 -4.42 -17.10 -12.61
C ARG A 34 -3.86 -18.53 -12.78
N VAL A 35 -2.65 -18.67 -13.31
CA VAL A 35 -1.97 -19.95 -13.49
C VAL A 35 -1.60 -20.55 -12.13
N ALA A 36 -1.16 -19.75 -11.17
CA ALA A 36 -0.90 -20.22 -9.80
C ALA A 36 -2.16 -20.81 -9.15
N CYS A 37 -3.30 -20.10 -9.23
CA CYS A 37 -4.58 -20.59 -8.73
C CYS A 37 -5.06 -21.84 -9.48
N ALA A 38 -4.94 -21.85 -10.81
CA ALA A 38 -5.31 -23.00 -11.65
C ALA A 38 -4.42 -24.21 -11.38
N ARG A 39 -3.13 -24.01 -11.06
CA ARG A 39 -2.20 -25.06 -10.67
C ARG A 39 -2.63 -25.73 -9.37
N VAL A 40 -2.97 -24.95 -8.33
CA VAL A 40 -3.52 -25.49 -7.08
C VAL A 40 -4.79 -26.29 -7.35
N ALA A 41 -5.75 -25.69 -8.07
CA ALA A 41 -7.00 -26.37 -8.40
C ALA A 41 -6.78 -27.64 -9.24
N GLY A 42 -5.81 -27.64 -10.15
CA GLY A 42 -5.44 -28.80 -10.97
C GLY A 42 -4.81 -29.92 -10.14
N LEU A 43 -3.96 -29.60 -9.15
CA LEU A 43 -3.41 -30.59 -8.22
C LEU A 43 -4.51 -31.22 -7.36
N LEU A 44 -5.42 -30.41 -6.81
CA LEU A 44 -6.58 -30.89 -6.06
C LEU A 44 -7.49 -31.79 -6.92
N SER A 45 -7.73 -31.40 -8.17
CA SER A 45 -8.56 -32.17 -9.11
C SER A 45 -7.92 -33.52 -9.48
N LYS A 46 -6.58 -33.62 -9.40
CA LYS A 46 -5.82 -34.87 -9.58
C LYS A 46 -5.75 -35.73 -8.31
N GLY A 47 -6.43 -35.34 -7.24
CA GLY A 47 -6.52 -36.12 -5.99
C GLY A 47 -5.44 -35.81 -4.95
N GLU A 48 -4.68 -34.72 -5.10
CA GLU A 48 -3.73 -34.30 -4.07
C GLU A 48 -4.46 -33.89 -2.79
N VAL A 49 -3.89 -34.26 -1.63
CA VAL A 49 -4.47 -33.91 -0.33
C VAL A 49 -4.22 -32.41 -0.07
N PRO A 50 -5.26 -31.61 0.24
CA PRO A 50 -5.12 -30.17 0.38
C PRO A 50 -4.04 -29.69 1.35
N ASP A 51 -3.95 -30.32 2.52
CA ASP A 51 -2.97 -30.02 3.58
C ASP A 51 -1.52 -30.26 3.16
N ARG A 52 -1.30 -30.88 1.99
CA ARG A 52 0.02 -31.12 1.39
C ARG A 52 0.39 -30.09 0.32
N ILE A 53 -0.45 -29.08 0.09
CA ILE A 53 -0.18 -27.97 -0.83
C ILE A 53 0.01 -26.70 -0.02
N LEU A 54 1.14 -26.02 -0.25
CA LEU A 54 1.43 -24.70 0.33
C LEU A 54 1.49 -23.65 -0.77
N LEU A 55 0.79 -22.53 -0.60
CA LEU A 55 0.94 -21.34 -1.44
C LEU A 55 1.42 -20.17 -0.58
N LEU A 56 2.53 -19.57 -0.99
CA LEU A 56 3.15 -18.42 -0.35
C LEU A 56 3.00 -17.18 -1.24
N SER A 57 2.71 -16.04 -0.60
CA SER A 57 2.64 -14.73 -1.26
C SER A 57 3.20 -13.64 -0.34
N PHE A 58 3.40 -12.43 -0.89
CA PHE A 58 3.95 -11.32 -0.13
C PHE A 58 2.92 -10.62 0.78
N THR A 59 1.68 -10.43 0.30
CA THR A 59 0.67 -9.63 1.02
C THR A 59 -0.52 -10.45 1.50
N ARG A 60 -1.14 -10.02 2.60
CA ARG A 60 -2.38 -10.63 3.12
C ARG A 60 -3.53 -10.47 2.13
N THR A 61 -3.62 -9.32 1.45
CA THR A 61 -4.58 -9.09 0.37
C THR A 61 -4.43 -10.14 -0.75
N ALA A 62 -3.21 -10.41 -1.23
CA ALA A 62 -2.96 -11.41 -2.28
C ALA A 62 -3.33 -12.83 -1.81
N VAL A 63 -3.03 -13.19 -0.56
CA VAL A 63 -3.46 -14.46 0.05
C VAL A 63 -4.98 -14.60 0.01
N HIS A 64 -5.72 -13.56 0.40
CA HIS A 64 -7.18 -13.59 0.44
C HIS A 64 -7.77 -13.68 -0.98
N GLU A 65 -7.21 -12.91 -1.91
CA GLU A 65 -7.62 -12.94 -3.32
C GLU A 65 -7.38 -14.31 -3.96
N MET A 66 -6.22 -14.91 -3.75
CA MET A 66 -5.91 -16.24 -4.27
C MET A 66 -6.80 -17.31 -3.66
N ARG A 67 -7.10 -17.23 -2.35
CA ARG A 67 -8.06 -18.13 -1.70
C ARG A 67 -9.43 -18.06 -2.39
N ASN A 68 -9.94 -16.86 -2.63
CA ASN A 68 -11.23 -16.65 -3.30
C ASN A 68 -11.21 -17.15 -4.76
N ARG A 69 -10.13 -16.88 -5.51
CA ARG A 69 -9.97 -17.35 -6.89
C ARG A 69 -9.91 -18.87 -6.97
N ILE A 70 -9.17 -19.54 -6.09
CA ILE A 70 -9.11 -21.00 -6.02
C ILE A 70 -10.49 -21.56 -5.68
N ALA A 71 -11.20 -20.97 -4.70
CA ALA A 71 -12.57 -21.37 -4.33
C ALA A 71 -13.52 -21.34 -5.52
N GLN A 72 -13.43 -20.29 -6.35
CA GLN A 72 -14.24 -20.15 -7.56
C GLN A 72 -13.92 -21.22 -8.60
N ILE A 73 -12.64 -21.62 -8.75
CA ILE A 73 -12.23 -22.64 -9.73
C ILE A 73 -12.68 -24.04 -9.28
N VAL A 74 -12.55 -24.36 -7.98
CA VAL A 74 -12.92 -25.69 -7.45
C VAL A 74 -14.42 -25.86 -7.17
N GLY A 75 -15.18 -24.76 -7.09
CA GLY A 75 -16.62 -24.73 -6.81
C GLY A 75 -16.95 -24.61 -5.31
N ALA A 76 -18.11 -24.00 -5.00
CA ALA A 76 -18.53 -23.57 -3.65
C ALA A 76 -18.83 -24.72 -2.64
N GLY A 77 -18.61 -25.98 -2.99
CA GLY A 77 -18.93 -27.15 -2.16
C GLY A 77 -17.73 -27.81 -1.46
N VAL A 78 -16.52 -27.29 -1.63
CA VAL A 78 -15.32 -28.07 -1.32
C VAL A 78 -14.69 -27.65 0.02
N ASN A 79 -14.95 -28.43 1.06
CA ASN A 79 -14.18 -28.41 2.33
C ASN A 79 -12.66 -28.52 2.09
N ALA A 80 -12.24 -29.04 0.94
CA ALA A 80 -10.83 -29.22 0.57
C ALA A 80 -10.04 -27.90 0.52
N LEU A 81 -10.63 -26.75 0.17
CA LEU A 81 -9.88 -25.47 0.24
C LEU A 81 -9.51 -25.07 1.68
N ARG A 82 -10.27 -25.53 2.69
CA ARG A 82 -9.93 -25.25 4.09
C ARG A 82 -8.59 -25.86 4.48
N GLY A 83 -8.22 -26.97 3.85
CA GLY A 83 -6.96 -27.67 4.10
C GLY A 83 -5.75 -27.11 3.35
N VAL A 84 -5.94 -26.43 2.21
CA VAL A 84 -4.82 -25.78 1.50
C VAL A 84 -4.24 -24.68 2.37
N GLU A 85 -2.93 -24.77 2.62
CA GLU A 85 -2.22 -23.75 3.37
C GLU A 85 -1.87 -22.59 2.42
N ILE A 86 -2.48 -21.43 2.63
CA ILE A 86 -2.20 -20.20 1.86
C ILE A 86 -1.81 -19.12 2.86
N ARG A 87 -0.55 -18.67 2.81
CA ARG A 87 0.02 -17.78 3.84
C ARG A 87 0.89 -16.72 3.22
N THR A 88 1.08 -15.63 3.96
CA THR A 88 2.19 -14.73 3.63
C THR A 88 3.49 -15.43 4.00
N ILE A 89 4.56 -15.13 3.26
CA ILE A 89 5.91 -15.59 3.60
C ILE A 89 6.24 -15.24 5.04
N ASP A 90 5.75 -14.08 5.45
CA ASP A 90 6.01 -13.57 6.77
C ASP A 90 5.36 -14.37 7.90
N SER A 91 4.13 -14.81 7.67
CA SER A 91 3.39 -15.70 8.56
C SER A 91 3.99 -17.11 8.54
N PHE A 92 4.57 -17.52 7.40
CA PHE A 92 5.27 -18.79 7.26
C PHE A 92 6.57 -18.83 8.07
N ALA A 93 7.38 -17.78 8.02
CA ALA A 93 8.58 -17.63 8.87
C ALA A 93 8.24 -17.81 10.36
N TRP A 94 7.24 -17.09 10.85
CA TRP A 94 6.80 -17.18 12.24
C TRP A 94 6.31 -18.58 12.63
N ARG A 95 5.70 -19.32 11.70
CA ARG A 95 5.23 -20.69 11.96
C ARG A 95 6.37 -21.69 12.06
N ILE A 96 7.44 -21.50 11.30
CA ILE A 96 8.65 -22.31 11.42
C ILE A 96 9.29 -22.08 12.78
N THR A 97 9.33 -20.83 13.25
CA THR A 97 9.97 -20.49 14.54
C THR A 97 9.10 -20.78 15.76
N ALA A 98 7.78 -20.85 15.62
CA ALA A 98 6.87 -21.12 16.74
C ALA A 98 7.07 -22.49 17.43
N GLY A 99 7.82 -23.42 16.81
CA GLY A 99 8.25 -24.68 17.44
C GLY A 99 9.63 -24.64 18.09
N VAL A 100 10.41 -23.58 17.88
CA VAL A 100 11.77 -23.42 18.42
C VAL A 100 11.68 -22.73 19.78
N GLN A 101 11.99 -23.46 20.86
CA GLN A 101 12.05 -22.88 22.21
C GLN A 101 13.14 -21.80 22.30
N GLU A 102 12.85 -20.73 23.06
CA GLU A 102 13.77 -19.64 23.45
C GLU A 102 14.32 -18.71 22.35
N VAL A 103 13.44 -18.09 21.53
CA VAL A 103 13.84 -16.88 20.79
C VAL A 103 12.92 -15.72 21.13
N THR A 104 13.47 -14.70 21.79
CA THR A 104 12.80 -13.40 21.93
C THR A 104 12.81 -12.70 20.57
N ILE A 105 11.72 -12.84 19.82
CA ILE A 105 11.55 -12.18 18.52
C ILE A 105 11.23 -10.71 18.77
N ASN A 106 12.22 -9.83 18.61
CA ASN A 106 12.06 -8.39 18.81
C ASN A 106 11.73 -7.66 17.50
N SER A 107 12.03 -8.28 16.35
CA SER A 107 11.77 -7.71 15.02
C SER A 107 11.23 -8.74 14.02
N TYR A 108 10.66 -8.21 12.94
CA TYR A 108 10.19 -9.01 11.81
C TYR A 108 11.33 -9.77 11.10
N GLU A 109 12.51 -9.14 11.01
CA GLU A 109 13.71 -9.73 10.40
C GLU A 109 14.32 -10.83 11.28
N ASP A 110 14.29 -10.67 12.60
CA ASP A 110 14.79 -11.68 13.56
C ASP A 110 14.04 -13.01 13.37
N SER A 111 12.71 -12.93 13.17
CA SER A 111 11.89 -14.11 12.90
C SER A 111 12.29 -14.81 11.60
N ILE A 112 12.69 -14.06 10.57
CA ILE A 112 13.11 -14.64 9.29
C ILE A 112 14.47 -15.30 9.44
N GLN A 113 15.42 -14.65 10.11
CA GLN A 113 16.74 -15.21 10.32
C GLN A 113 16.68 -16.48 11.18
N ALA A 114 15.90 -16.49 12.25
CA ALA A 114 15.65 -17.68 13.06
C ALA A 114 15.01 -18.81 12.23
N ALA A 115 14.04 -18.50 11.37
CA ALA A 115 13.44 -19.48 10.47
C ALA A 115 14.47 -20.07 9.49
N CYS A 116 15.35 -19.25 8.91
CA CYS A 116 16.45 -19.72 8.06
C CYS A 116 17.37 -20.70 8.79
N SER A 117 17.78 -20.38 10.03
CA SER A 117 18.63 -21.26 10.83
C SER A 117 17.95 -22.58 11.16
N ALA A 118 16.66 -22.55 11.53
CA ALA A 118 15.88 -23.76 11.80
C ALA A 118 15.71 -24.63 10.55
N LEU A 119 15.48 -24.05 9.37
CA LEU A 119 15.37 -24.79 8.11
C LEU A 119 16.70 -25.39 7.64
N ALA A 120 17.83 -24.76 7.97
CA ALA A 120 19.15 -25.28 7.63
C ALA A 120 19.48 -26.54 8.44
N HIS A 121 19.01 -26.63 9.68
CA HIS A 121 19.19 -27.76 10.58
C HIS A 121 17.86 -28.16 11.24
N PRO A 122 16.91 -28.72 10.48
CA PRO A 122 15.57 -28.99 11.00
C PRO A 122 15.62 -30.14 12.01
N ASP A 123 15.05 -29.88 13.19
CA ASP A 123 14.72 -30.93 14.15
C ASP A 123 13.63 -31.86 13.60
N ASP A 124 13.29 -32.91 14.36
CA ASP A 124 12.36 -33.92 13.89
C ASP A 124 10.92 -33.40 13.74
N GLU A 125 10.51 -32.42 14.56
CA GLU A 125 9.18 -31.80 14.46
C GLU A 125 9.06 -30.96 13.19
N LEU A 126 10.03 -30.06 12.96
CA LEU A 126 10.09 -29.24 11.77
C LEU A 126 10.26 -30.11 10.52
N ARG A 127 11.10 -31.15 10.55
CA ARG A 127 11.23 -32.10 9.44
C ARG A 127 9.91 -32.79 9.13
N SER A 128 9.17 -33.23 10.15
CA SER A 128 7.83 -33.81 9.98
C SER A 128 6.85 -32.82 9.34
N TYR A 129 6.86 -31.57 9.83
CA TYR A 129 6.04 -30.49 9.28
C TYR A 129 6.36 -30.20 7.80
N LEU A 130 7.64 -30.10 7.43
CA LEU A 130 8.08 -29.87 6.05
C LEU A 130 7.71 -31.04 5.14
N ASN A 131 7.87 -32.28 5.62
CA ASN A 131 7.58 -33.50 4.87
C ASN A 131 6.10 -33.69 4.54
N ARG A 132 5.19 -32.97 5.21
CA ARG A 132 3.78 -32.93 4.85
C ARG A 132 3.57 -32.36 3.45
N PHE A 133 4.39 -31.41 3.01
CA PHE A 133 4.18 -30.73 1.75
C PHE A 133 4.66 -31.58 0.56
N ASN A 134 3.76 -31.77 -0.40
CA ASN A 134 4.01 -32.44 -1.67
C ASN A 134 4.26 -31.44 -2.79
N HIS A 135 3.68 -30.25 -2.69
CA HIS A 135 3.93 -29.16 -3.65
C HIS A 135 3.87 -27.79 -2.97
N VAL A 136 4.83 -26.94 -3.31
CA VAL A 136 4.91 -25.56 -2.81
C VAL A 136 4.80 -24.58 -3.97
N LEU A 137 3.99 -23.55 -3.84
CA LEU A 137 3.90 -22.45 -4.78
C LEU A 137 4.38 -21.16 -4.12
N VAL A 138 5.17 -20.37 -4.85
CA VAL A 138 5.59 -19.03 -4.41
C VAL A 138 5.16 -18.03 -5.48
N ASP A 139 4.27 -17.11 -5.12
CA ASP A 139 3.78 -16.04 -6.00
C ASP A 139 4.59 -14.75 -5.80
N GLU A 140 4.65 -13.92 -6.84
CA GLU A 140 5.36 -12.62 -6.86
C GLU A 140 6.81 -12.69 -6.34
N ALA A 141 7.55 -13.74 -6.70
CA ALA A 141 8.87 -13.98 -6.15
C ALA A 141 9.92 -12.93 -6.54
N GLN A 142 9.61 -12.04 -7.49
CA GLN A 142 10.45 -10.86 -7.77
C GLN A 142 10.48 -9.82 -6.63
N ASP A 143 9.55 -9.89 -5.68
CA ASP A 143 9.51 -9.01 -4.50
C ASP A 143 10.35 -9.55 -3.34
N LEU A 144 10.98 -10.72 -3.51
CA LEU A 144 11.84 -11.33 -2.50
C LEU A 144 13.24 -10.72 -2.56
N VAL A 145 13.58 -10.00 -1.50
CA VAL A 145 14.90 -9.42 -1.28
C VAL A 145 15.43 -9.83 0.09
N GLY A 146 16.76 -9.82 0.24
CA GLY A 146 17.44 -10.02 1.51
C GLY A 146 17.00 -11.28 2.29
N PRO A 147 16.66 -11.16 3.59
CA PRO A 147 16.30 -12.31 4.44
C PRO A 147 15.13 -13.14 3.90
N ARG A 148 14.12 -12.52 3.27
CA ARG A 148 12.97 -13.25 2.72
C ARG A 148 13.35 -14.13 1.53
N ALA A 149 14.24 -13.63 0.67
CA ALA A 149 14.79 -14.41 -0.43
C ALA A 149 15.60 -15.61 0.10
N ALA A 150 16.43 -15.39 1.12
CA ALA A 150 17.19 -16.45 1.79
C ALA A 150 16.26 -17.51 2.41
N LEU A 151 15.18 -17.09 3.08
CA LEU A 151 14.19 -17.98 3.67
C LEU A 151 13.57 -18.92 2.64
N ILE A 152 13.11 -18.37 1.52
CA ILE A 152 12.49 -19.17 0.46
C ILE A 152 13.49 -20.12 -0.18
N LEU A 153 14.73 -19.68 -0.46
CA LEU A 153 15.78 -20.56 -0.99
C LEU A 153 16.09 -21.71 -0.03
N THR A 154 16.30 -21.42 1.26
CA THR A 154 16.58 -22.45 2.27
C THR A 154 15.40 -23.41 2.42
N PHE A 155 14.17 -22.89 2.45
CA PHE A 155 12.96 -23.72 2.54
C PHE A 155 12.83 -24.66 1.34
N LEU A 156 12.91 -24.15 0.11
CA LEU A 156 12.79 -24.97 -1.10
C LEU A 156 13.90 -26.03 -1.18
N ASN A 157 15.11 -25.72 -0.68
CA ASN A 157 16.22 -26.67 -0.62
C ASN A 157 16.07 -27.74 0.48
N ALA A 158 15.30 -27.45 1.54
CA ALA A 158 15.00 -28.36 2.64
C ALA A 158 13.86 -29.35 2.32
N LEU A 159 13.09 -29.11 1.25
CA LEU A 159 12.04 -30.03 0.81
C LEU A 159 12.61 -31.39 0.39
N ARG A 160 11.82 -32.45 0.63
CA ARG A 160 12.12 -33.81 0.17
C ARG A 160 12.28 -33.88 -1.35
N GLN A 161 13.04 -34.86 -1.85
CA GLN A 161 13.37 -34.94 -3.28
C GLN A 161 12.15 -35.12 -4.18
N GLU A 162 11.09 -35.80 -3.71
CA GLU A 162 9.89 -36.05 -4.51
C GLU A 162 8.84 -34.94 -4.37
N ALA A 163 9.07 -33.94 -3.51
CA ALA A 163 8.24 -32.74 -3.46
C ALA A 163 8.62 -31.79 -4.61
N GLY A 164 7.59 -31.27 -5.27
CA GLY A 164 7.73 -30.27 -6.31
C GLY A 164 7.56 -28.85 -5.78
N TRP A 165 7.94 -27.88 -6.58
CA TRP A 165 7.67 -26.47 -6.31
C TRP A 165 7.45 -25.68 -7.59
N THR A 166 6.66 -24.61 -7.52
CA THR A 166 6.43 -23.69 -8.64
C THR A 166 6.63 -22.25 -8.15
N VAL A 167 7.63 -21.56 -8.68
CA VAL A 167 7.92 -20.16 -8.36
C VAL A 167 7.49 -19.27 -9.52
N PHE A 168 6.55 -18.36 -9.27
CA PHE A 168 6.10 -17.37 -10.25
C PHE A 168 6.83 -16.05 -10.04
N LEU A 169 7.38 -15.48 -11.11
CA LEU A 169 8.12 -14.22 -11.02
C LEU A 169 8.14 -13.41 -12.33
N ASP A 170 8.48 -12.13 -12.21
CA ASP A 170 8.83 -11.25 -13.32
C ASP A 170 10.07 -10.42 -12.97
N PRO A 171 11.27 -10.79 -13.44
CA PRO A 171 12.50 -10.08 -13.06
C PRO A 171 12.46 -8.61 -13.50
N ALA A 172 11.72 -8.30 -14.58
CA ALA A 172 11.54 -6.95 -15.09
C ALA A 172 10.76 -6.05 -14.11
N GLN A 173 10.02 -6.61 -13.15
CA GLN A 173 9.30 -5.85 -12.12
C GLN A 173 10.03 -5.79 -10.77
N SER A 174 11.26 -6.29 -10.66
CA SER A 174 12.06 -6.21 -9.43
C SER A 174 12.55 -4.77 -9.18
N ILE A 175 11.88 -4.03 -8.29
CA ILE A 175 12.17 -2.60 -8.00
C ILE A 175 12.29 -2.31 -6.49
N TYR A 176 12.53 -3.35 -5.68
CA TYR A 176 12.70 -3.23 -4.22
C TYR A 176 14.11 -3.67 -3.77
N GLY A 177 15.06 -3.81 -4.71
CA GLY A 177 16.42 -4.29 -4.42
C GLY A 177 17.19 -3.45 -3.40
N TRP A 178 16.79 -2.18 -3.23
CA TRP A 178 17.44 -1.19 -2.36
C TRP A 178 16.90 -1.08 -0.93
N SER A 179 15.76 -1.71 -0.56
CA SER A 179 15.12 -1.46 0.75
C SER A 179 15.77 -2.15 1.96
N ASN A 180 17.01 -2.61 1.85
CA ASN A 180 17.78 -3.12 2.98
C ASN A 180 18.85 -2.09 3.39
N ASP A 181 18.60 -1.39 4.50
CA ASP A 181 19.55 -0.47 5.17
C ASP A 181 20.80 -1.18 5.76
N SER A 182 21.00 -2.48 5.50
CA SER A 182 22.03 -3.30 6.14
C SER A 182 23.39 -3.33 5.43
N GLY A 183 23.60 -2.54 4.36
CA GLY A 183 24.94 -2.34 3.78
C GLY A 183 25.64 -3.60 3.23
N GLU A 184 24.93 -4.72 3.03
CA GLU A 184 25.46 -5.88 2.32
C GLU A 184 25.21 -5.74 0.82
N SER A 185 26.28 -5.45 0.10
CA SER A 185 26.34 -5.34 -1.36
C SER A 185 25.95 -6.65 -2.05
N GLY A 186 24.86 -6.64 -2.83
CA GLY A 186 24.55 -7.70 -3.79
C GLY A 186 23.14 -7.61 -4.41
N PRO A 187 23.00 -7.54 -5.75
CA PRO A 187 21.71 -7.33 -6.42
C PRO A 187 20.82 -8.58 -6.36
N GLY A 188 19.50 -8.39 -6.47
CA GLY A 188 18.49 -9.45 -6.55
C GLY A 188 18.71 -10.52 -7.65
N GLU A 189 19.71 -10.36 -8.52
CA GLU A 189 20.20 -11.41 -9.44
C GLU A 189 20.66 -12.68 -8.70
N GLY A 190 21.13 -12.55 -7.45
CA GLY A 190 21.50 -13.69 -6.63
C GLY A 190 20.34 -14.62 -6.32
N PHE A 191 19.12 -14.11 -6.11
CA PHE A 191 17.96 -14.96 -5.81
C PHE A 191 17.55 -15.78 -7.03
N PHE A 192 17.39 -15.12 -8.18
CA PHE A 192 16.93 -15.79 -9.40
C PHE A 192 17.92 -16.83 -9.93
N SER A 193 19.23 -16.55 -9.85
CA SER A 193 20.27 -17.51 -10.25
C SER A 193 20.39 -18.67 -9.26
N LYS A 194 20.23 -18.44 -7.96
CA LYS A 194 20.23 -19.50 -6.94
C LYS A 194 19.05 -20.45 -7.06
N LEU A 195 17.90 -20.01 -7.61
CA LEU A 195 16.78 -20.92 -7.88
C LEU A 195 17.14 -22.05 -8.85
N ASP A 196 17.99 -21.77 -9.86
CA ASP A 196 18.45 -22.80 -10.81
C ASP A 196 19.43 -23.80 -10.16
N GLN A 197 20.10 -23.38 -9.10
CA GLN A 197 21.10 -24.17 -8.38
C GLN A 197 20.49 -25.04 -7.29
N LEU A 198 19.18 -24.92 -7.04
CA LEU A 198 18.47 -25.77 -6.11
C LEU A 198 18.53 -27.24 -6.56
N LYS A 199 18.49 -28.16 -5.60
CA LYS A 199 18.53 -29.61 -5.87
C LYS A 199 17.47 -30.00 -6.91
N GLY A 200 17.73 -31.06 -7.66
CA GLY A 200 16.79 -31.64 -8.64
C GLY A 200 16.77 -30.93 -9.99
N VAL A 201 15.93 -31.42 -10.91
CA VAL A 201 15.81 -30.84 -12.26
C VAL A 201 14.82 -29.67 -12.22
N VAL A 202 15.32 -28.45 -12.41
CA VAL A 202 14.52 -27.22 -12.48
C VAL A 202 14.20 -26.90 -13.94
N GLN A 203 12.94 -26.60 -14.24
CA GLN A 203 12.48 -26.18 -15.57
C GLN A 203 12.00 -24.73 -15.56
N ARG A 204 12.53 -23.91 -16.47
CA ARG A 204 12.01 -22.56 -16.71
C ARG A 204 10.95 -22.56 -17.80
N ILE A 205 9.78 -22.01 -17.52
CA ILE A 205 8.67 -21.90 -18.48
C ILE A 205 8.27 -20.42 -18.61
N PRO A 206 8.52 -19.77 -19.76
CA PRO A 206 8.10 -18.40 -19.98
C PRO A 206 6.61 -18.32 -20.38
N LEU A 207 5.89 -17.34 -19.83
CA LEU A 207 4.57 -16.91 -20.31
C LEU A 207 4.71 -15.60 -21.07
N THR A 208 4.66 -15.67 -22.39
CA THR A 208 4.94 -14.55 -23.30
C THR A 208 3.68 -13.81 -23.76
N ARG A 209 2.51 -14.47 -23.76
CA ARG A 209 1.26 -13.86 -24.24
C ARG A 209 0.65 -12.94 -23.19
N ILE A 210 0.46 -11.67 -23.56
CA ILE A 210 -0.19 -10.65 -22.73
C ILE A 210 -1.71 -10.73 -22.93
N TYR A 211 -2.45 -10.95 -21.85
CA TYR A 211 -3.92 -10.99 -21.81
C TYR A 211 -4.55 -9.75 -21.19
N ARG A 212 -3.73 -8.83 -20.67
CA ARG A 212 -4.21 -7.61 -19.99
C ARG A 212 -4.88 -6.62 -20.94
N THR A 213 -4.48 -6.62 -22.20
CA THR A 213 -4.96 -5.68 -23.21
C THR A 213 -5.07 -6.38 -24.55
N ASP A 214 -6.01 -5.92 -25.37
CA ASP A 214 -6.18 -6.30 -26.77
C ASP A 214 -5.60 -5.25 -27.73
N ARG A 215 -5.07 -4.13 -27.20
CA ARG A 215 -4.53 -3.02 -28.00
C ARG A 215 -3.13 -3.36 -28.54
N PRO A 216 -2.93 -3.46 -29.87
CA PRO A 216 -1.64 -3.87 -30.44
C PRO A 216 -0.48 -2.95 -30.05
N GLN A 217 -0.70 -1.64 -30.05
CA GLN A 217 0.31 -0.63 -29.68
C GLN A 217 0.77 -0.77 -28.23
N LEU A 218 -0.15 -1.14 -27.31
CA LEU A 218 0.19 -1.34 -25.92
C LEU A 218 0.94 -2.67 -25.72
N ILE A 219 0.52 -3.74 -26.42
CA ILE A 219 1.24 -5.03 -26.41
C ILE A 219 2.68 -4.85 -26.90
N GLU A 220 2.87 -4.11 -28.00
CA GLU A 220 4.19 -3.80 -28.55
C GLU A 220 5.05 -3.02 -27.54
N LEU A 221 4.51 -1.94 -26.95
CA LEU A 221 5.20 -1.13 -25.95
C LEU A 221 5.62 -1.99 -24.75
N LEU A 222 4.70 -2.78 -24.18
CA LEU A 222 4.99 -3.63 -23.02
C LEU A 222 6.04 -4.70 -23.35
N SER A 223 5.97 -5.30 -24.54
CA SER A 223 6.93 -6.32 -24.95
C SER A 223 8.33 -5.72 -25.15
N LYS A 224 8.42 -4.58 -25.83
CA LYS A 224 9.69 -3.89 -26.12
C LYS A 224 10.34 -3.37 -24.85
N THR A 225 9.59 -2.68 -23.99
CA THR A 225 10.12 -2.18 -22.71
C THR A 225 10.51 -3.32 -21.76
N ARG A 226 9.75 -4.42 -21.72
CA ARG A 226 10.16 -5.61 -20.96
C ARG A 226 11.48 -6.20 -21.48
N SER A 227 11.65 -6.28 -22.81
CA SER A 227 12.90 -6.76 -23.41
C SER A 227 14.07 -5.84 -23.08
N ILE A 228 13.89 -4.52 -23.12
CA ILE A 228 14.92 -3.56 -22.67
C ILE A 228 15.29 -3.79 -21.19
N ALA A 229 14.30 -4.06 -20.33
CA ALA A 229 14.54 -4.28 -18.91
C ALA A 229 15.28 -5.61 -18.58
N LEU A 230 15.32 -6.57 -19.51
CA LEU A 230 15.87 -7.91 -19.27
C LEU A 230 17.07 -8.24 -20.16
N ASP A 231 16.93 -8.04 -21.47
CA ASP A 231 17.82 -8.58 -22.49
C ASP A 231 18.93 -7.61 -22.87
N VAL A 232 18.72 -6.29 -22.70
CA VAL A 232 19.75 -5.28 -22.93
C VAL A 232 20.84 -5.41 -21.86
N PRO A 233 22.14 -5.29 -22.22
CA PRO A 233 23.24 -5.34 -21.26
C PRO A 233 23.09 -4.33 -20.13
N SER A 234 23.52 -4.75 -18.93
CA SER A 234 23.57 -3.88 -17.75
C SER A 234 24.34 -2.59 -18.05
N GLY A 235 23.87 -1.47 -17.50
CA GLY A 235 24.44 -0.14 -17.73
C GLY A 235 23.87 0.61 -18.94
N SER A 236 23.32 -0.10 -19.95
CA SER A 236 22.65 0.53 -21.10
C SER A 236 21.12 0.51 -21.04
N ARG A 237 20.54 -0.20 -20.06
CA ARG A 237 19.08 -0.40 -19.96
C ARG A 237 18.33 0.91 -19.75
N LEU A 238 18.83 1.79 -18.88
CA LEU A 238 18.15 3.05 -18.54
C LEU A 238 18.07 4.01 -19.72
N GLU A 239 19.20 4.23 -20.40
CA GLU A 239 19.28 5.11 -21.57
C GLU A 239 18.33 4.63 -22.69
N GLN A 240 18.35 3.34 -23.01
CA GLN A 240 17.48 2.77 -24.04
C GLN A 240 15.99 2.80 -23.64
N MET A 241 15.68 2.52 -22.37
CA MET A 241 14.32 2.61 -21.85
C MET A 241 13.79 4.03 -21.95
N GLN A 242 14.61 5.01 -21.58
CA GLN A 242 14.23 6.41 -21.65
C GLN A 242 14.02 6.86 -23.10
N ALA A 243 14.94 6.54 -24.01
CA ALA A 243 14.80 6.85 -25.44
C ALA A 243 13.52 6.23 -26.04
N GLU A 244 13.21 4.99 -25.67
CA GLU A 244 11.97 4.32 -26.11
C GLU A 244 10.72 5.06 -25.64
N LEU A 245 10.66 5.44 -24.37
CA LEU A 245 9.51 6.16 -23.82
C LEU A 245 9.39 7.60 -24.35
N GLU A 246 10.51 8.29 -24.52
CA GLU A 246 10.56 9.65 -25.07
C GLU A 246 10.13 9.71 -26.53
N SER A 247 10.46 8.66 -27.32
CA SER A 247 10.04 8.55 -28.72
C SER A 247 8.52 8.43 -28.90
N ARG A 248 7.82 7.99 -27.84
CA ARG A 248 6.36 7.84 -27.79
C ARG A 248 5.66 8.97 -27.01
N ALA A 249 6.43 9.88 -26.41
CA ALA A 249 5.89 11.01 -25.69
C ALA A 249 5.55 12.16 -26.65
N ALA A 250 4.55 12.97 -26.29
CA ALA A 250 4.31 14.24 -26.97
C ALA A 250 5.54 15.16 -26.84
N PRO A 251 5.82 16.04 -27.83
CA PRO A 251 7.01 16.90 -27.80
C PRO A 251 6.97 17.94 -26.67
N GLU A 252 5.78 18.31 -26.21
CA GLU A 252 5.54 19.31 -25.17
C GLU A 252 5.99 18.84 -23.78
N GLN A 253 6.66 19.74 -23.05
CA GLN A 253 6.95 19.54 -21.63
C GLN A 253 5.74 19.89 -20.78
N HIS A 254 5.50 19.08 -19.76
CA HIS A 254 4.36 19.17 -18.86
C HIS A 254 4.85 19.47 -17.45
N ASN A 255 4.41 20.59 -16.90
CA ASN A 255 4.52 20.93 -15.49
C ASN A 255 3.42 20.22 -14.68
N PRO A 256 3.59 20.07 -13.35
CA PRO A 256 2.52 19.53 -12.50
C PRO A 256 1.20 20.32 -12.58
N SER A 257 1.23 21.61 -12.94
CA SER A 257 0.04 22.44 -13.15
C SER A 257 -0.81 21.96 -14.33
N ASP A 258 -0.17 21.42 -15.36
CA ASP A 258 -0.82 21.02 -16.62
C ASP A 258 -1.67 19.75 -16.42
N MET A 259 -1.50 19.08 -15.27
CA MET A 259 -2.35 17.96 -14.87
C MET A 259 -3.80 18.39 -14.64
N VAL A 260 -4.06 19.67 -14.34
CA VAL A 260 -5.42 20.20 -14.19
C VAL A 260 -6.19 20.07 -15.50
N ASP A 261 -5.63 20.55 -16.60
CA ASP A 261 -6.29 20.51 -17.90
C ASP A 261 -6.36 19.08 -18.45
N LEU A 262 -5.32 18.28 -18.19
CA LEU A 262 -5.33 16.85 -18.49
C LEU A 262 -6.51 16.15 -17.80
N VAL A 263 -6.65 16.28 -16.48
CA VAL A 263 -7.71 15.58 -15.73
C VAL A 263 -9.09 16.09 -16.13
N LYS A 264 -9.25 17.40 -16.36
CA LYS A 264 -10.50 17.95 -16.92
C LYS A 264 -10.86 17.32 -18.26
N SER A 265 -9.87 17.10 -19.13
CA SER A 265 -10.12 16.49 -20.45
C SER A 265 -10.57 15.03 -20.39
N LEU A 266 -10.25 14.30 -19.31
CA LEU A 266 -10.68 12.90 -19.11
C LEU A 266 -12.15 12.80 -18.68
N GLY A 267 -12.71 13.83 -18.06
CA GLY A 267 -14.05 13.79 -17.49
C GLY A 267 -14.25 12.57 -16.58
N ARG A 268 -15.20 11.69 -16.91
CA ARG A 268 -15.52 10.49 -16.12
C ARG A 268 -14.45 9.40 -16.18
N GLU A 269 -13.58 9.38 -17.18
CA GLU A 269 -12.50 8.39 -17.28
C GLU A 269 -11.40 8.62 -16.24
N ALA A 270 -11.40 9.78 -15.57
CA ALA A 270 -10.45 10.11 -14.52
C ALA A 270 -10.49 9.08 -13.37
N ASP A 271 -11.65 8.55 -13.00
CA ASP A 271 -11.77 7.56 -11.90
C ASP A 271 -11.04 6.23 -12.18
N ASP A 272 -10.83 5.89 -13.47
CA ASP A 272 -10.12 4.69 -13.91
C ASP A 272 -8.69 5.01 -14.40
N SER A 273 -8.15 6.15 -13.98
CA SER A 273 -6.85 6.66 -14.43
C SER A 273 -5.79 6.70 -13.31
N LEU A 274 -4.53 6.43 -13.70
CA LEU A 274 -3.35 6.63 -12.87
C LEU A 274 -2.51 7.79 -13.40
N LEU A 275 -2.18 8.76 -12.55
CA LEU A 275 -1.13 9.74 -12.78
C LEU A 275 0.11 9.30 -12.00
N LEU A 276 1.11 8.81 -12.74
CA LEU A 276 2.32 8.24 -12.16
C LEU A 276 3.50 9.20 -12.31
N PHE A 277 4.20 9.39 -11.21
CA PHE A 277 5.41 10.20 -11.14
C PHE A 277 6.58 9.39 -10.63
N ARG A 278 7.81 9.76 -11.01
CA ARG A 278 9.00 9.15 -10.44
C ARG A 278 9.25 9.63 -9.01
N TRP A 279 9.04 10.91 -8.74
CA TRP A 279 9.34 11.55 -7.45
C TRP A 279 8.07 11.97 -6.72
N ARG A 280 8.13 11.91 -5.39
CA ARG A 280 7.01 12.30 -4.52
C ARG A 280 6.65 13.78 -4.65
N VAL A 281 7.67 14.64 -4.80
CA VAL A 281 7.48 16.09 -4.95
C VAL A 281 6.57 16.38 -6.15
N ASP A 282 6.80 15.74 -7.29
CA ASP A 282 5.99 15.98 -8.49
C ASP A 282 4.54 15.53 -8.30
N ALA A 283 4.34 14.35 -7.69
CA ALA A 283 3.02 13.83 -7.37
C ALA A 283 2.24 14.76 -6.42
N LEU A 284 2.87 15.22 -5.35
CA LEU A 284 2.23 16.13 -4.38
C LEU A 284 2.00 17.53 -4.98
N MET A 285 2.90 18.01 -5.84
CA MET A 285 2.68 19.27 -6.55
C MET A 285 1.47 19.17 -7.51
N ALA A 286 1.35 18.08 -8.26
CA ALA A 286 0.19 17.84 -9.12
C ALA A 286 -1.11 17.79 -8.30
N ALA A 287 -1.09 17.08 -7.17
CA ALA A 287 -2.22 17.04 -6.24
C ALA A 287 -2.59 18.44 -5.71
N SER A 288 -1.62 19.26 -5.28
CA SER A 288 -1.86 20.64 -4.84
C SER A 288 -2.52 21.52 -5.91
N TYR A 289 -2.13 21.38 -7.19
CA TYR A 289 -2.78 22.12 -8.29
C TYR A 289 -4.21 21.64 -8.56
N LEU A 290 -4.46 20.33 -8.48
CA LEU A 290 -5.80 19.78 -8.61
C LEU A 290 -6.72 20.26 -7.49
N THR A 291 -6.23 20.30 -6.24
CA THR A 291 -6.95 20.92 -5.12
C THR A 291 -7.31 22.36 -5.41
N GLY A 292 -6.33 23.17 -5.87
CA GLY A 292 -6.57 24.57 -6.21
C GLY A 292 -7.59 24.78 -7.35
N ALA A 293 -7.76 23.78 -8.20
CA ALA A 293 -8.76 23.75 -9.27
C ALA A 293 -10.11 23.12 -8.84
N GLY A 294 -10.25 22.69 -7.58
CA GLY A 294 -11.46 22.01 -7.08
C GLY A 294 -11.67 20.61 -7.67
N ILE A 295 -10.62 19.94 -8.12
CA ILE A 295 -10.68 18.62 -8.74
C ILE A 295 -10.37 17.54 -7.70
N ALA A 296 -11.27 16.58 -7.54
CA ALA A 296 -11.06 15.41 -6.70
C ALA A 296 -9.95 14.50 -7.27
N TYR A 297 -9.18 13.90 -6.37
CA TYR A 297 -8.17 12.89 -6.67
C TYR A 297 -8.02 11.92 -5.50
N ARG A 298 -7.34 10.80 -5.76
CA ARG A 298 -6.91 9.85 -4.74
C ARG A 298 -5.40 9.78 -4.67
N LEU A 299 -4.82 9.79 -3.48
CA LEU A 299 -3.38 9.65 -3.28
C LEU A 299 -3.00 8.22 -2.96
N ARG A 300 -1.89 7.80 -3.57
CA ARG A 300 -1.21 6.55 -3.23
C ARG A 300 0.30 6.77 -3.14
N LEU A 301 0.74 7.08 -1.93
CA LEU A 301 2.13 7.37 -1.60
C LEU A 301 2.52 6.59 -0.35
N GLY A 302 3.74 6.02 -0.32
CA GLY A 302 4.25 5.34 0.88
C GLY A 302 4.37 6.31 2.07
N GLY A 303 4.24 5.83 3.30
CA GLY A 303 4.33 6.67 4.51
C GLY A 303 3.18 7.67 4.71
N MET A 304 2.09 7.54 3.94
CA MET A 304 0.82 8.21 4.22
C MET A 304 0.09 7.48 5.36
N PRO A 305 -0.73 8.19 6.17
CA PRO A 305 -1.50 7.57 7.23
C PRO A 305 -2.43 6.46 6.70
N ARG A 306 -2.57 5.37 7.45
CA ARG A 306 -3.58 4.35 7.18
C ARG A 306 -4.95 4.88 7.59
N VAL A 307 -5.79 5.14 6.60
CA VAL A 307 -7.12 5.73 6.81
C VAL A 307 -8.12 4.63 7.16
N ALA A 308 -8.48 4.53 8.43
CA ALA A 308 -9.52 3.63 8.91
C ALA A 308 -10.91 4.23 8.68
N ALA A 309 -11.88 3.38 8.35
CA ALA A 309 -13.23 3.79 7.99
C ALA A 309 -13.84 4.78 9.02
N PRO A 310 -14.18 6.03 8.61
CA PRO A 310 -14.61 7.08 9.54
C PRO A 310 -15.91 6.79 10.29
N TRP A 311 -16.80 6.00 9.68
CA TRP A 311 -18.06 5.61 10.31
C TRP A 311 -17.88 4.84 11.61
N ILE A 312 -16.72 4.19 11.85
CA ILE A 312 -16.44 3.46 13.09
C ILE A 312 -16.48 4.42 14.29
N ALA A 313 -15.81 5.57 14.20
CA ALA A 313 -15.85 6.59 15.27
C ALA A 313 -17.26 7.15 15.45
N LEU A 314 -17.94 7.45 14.34
CA LEU A 314 -19.27 8.05 14.35
C LEU A 314 -20.27 7.15 15.09
N VAL A 315 -20.34 5.87 14.71
CA VAL A 315 -21.22 4.88 15.31
C VAL A 315 -20.87 4.65 16.77
N ALA A 316 -19.58 4.46 17.11
CA ALA A 316 -19.16 4.26 18.50
C ALA A 316 -19.59 5.43 19.41
N ASN A 317 -19.39 6.66 18.95
CA ASN A 317 -19.73 7.86 19.70
C ASN A 317 -21.24 8.08 19.81
N ALA A 318 -22.01 7.73 18.78
CA ALA A 318 -23.48 7.74 18.86
C ALA A 318 -24.01 6.69 19.84
N LEU A 319 -23.43 5.48 19.86
CA LEU A 319 -23.78 4.42 20.81
C LEU A 319 -23.49 4.84 22.26
N ALA A 320 -22.33 5.45 22.52
CA ALA A 320 -21.99 5.96 23.85
C ALA A 320 -22.95 7.06 24.29
N ARG A 321 -23.29 8.01 23.40
CA ARG A 321 -24.31 9.05 23.65
C ARG A 321 -25.70 8.45 23.93
N ALA A 322 -26.03 7.34 23.28
CA ALA A 322 -27.25 6.56 23.53
C ALA A 322 -27.16 5.66 24.79
N ARG A 323 -26.07 5.73 25.56
CA ARG A 323 -25.82 4.93 26.78
C ARG A 323 -25.82 3.41 26.54
N ALA A 324 -25.44 2.97 25.34
CA ALA A 324 -25.26 1.55 25.05
C ALA A 324 -24.05 0.97 25.81
N ARG A 325 -24.06 -0.34 26.08
CA ARG A 325 -22.93 -1.03 26.71
C ARG A 325 -21.86 -1.39 25.66
N MET A 326 -20.73 -0.69 25.66
CA MET A 326 -19.69 -0.85 24.63
C MET A 326 -19.10 -2.27 24.52
N SER A 327 -19.16 -3.08 25.58
CA SER A 327 -18.68 -4.48 25.56
C SER A 327 -19.66 -5.50 24.94
N GLY A 328 -20.88 -5.08 24.59
CA GLY A 328 -21.92 -5.98 24.13
C GLY A 328 -23.00 -5.27 23.33
N VAL A 329 -22.59 -4.52 22.31
CA VAL A 329 -23.51 -3.82 21.40
C VAL A 329 -24.23 -4.84 20.53
N SER A 330 -25.56 -4.75 20.46
CA SER A 330 -26.43 -5.56 19.60
C SER A 330 -26.53 -4.98 18.18
N HIS A 331 -26.96 -5.82 17.23
CA HIS A 331 -27.22 -5.36 15.86
C HIS A 331 -28.24 -4.23 15.81
N GLU A 332 -29.29 -4.30 16.64
CA GLU A 332 -30.35 -3.31 16.67
C GLU A 332 -29.88 -1.95 17.20
N GLU A 333 -29.00 -1.93 18.21
CA GLU A 333 -28.35 -0.71 18.68
C GLU A 333 -27.43 -0.12 17.61
N PHE A 334 -26.66 -0.98 16.93
CA PHE A 334 -25.83 -0.58 15.81
C PHE A 334 -26.65 0.04 14.67
N ASP A 335 -27.75 -0.59 14.24
CA ASP A 335 -28.58 -0.07 13.15
C ASP A 335 -29.15 1.31 13.47
N ARG A 336 -29.54 1.56 14.72
CA ARG A 336 -29.98 2.89 15.16
C ARG A 336 -28.86 3.93 15.05
N ALA A 337 -27.67 3.62 15.54
CA ALA A 337 -26.51 4.52 15.47
C ALA A 337 -26.02 4.73 14.03
N TRP A 338 -26.08 3.68 13.21
CA TRP A 338 -25.78 3.75 11.78
C TRP A 338 -26.77 4.68 11.06
N ALA A 339 -28.07 4.50 11.29
CA ALA A 339 -29.10 5.32 10.68
C ALA A 339 -29.00 6.80 11.08
N SER A 340 -28.57 7.11 12.32
CA SER A 340 -28.41 8.49 12.77
C SER A 340 -27.16 9.17 12.22
N GLU A 341 -26.04 8.45 12.09
CA GLU A 341 -24.75 9.07 11.77
C GLU A 341 -24.26 8.85 10.34
N CYS A 342 -24.65 7.77 9.68
CA CYS A 342 -23.98 7.32 8.46
C CYS A 342 -24.77 7.60 7.18
N MET A 343 -26.06 7.93 7.26
CA MET A 343 -26.90 8.11 6.07
C MET A 343 -27.64 9.46 6.06
N PRO A 344 -27.50 10.29 5.00
CA PRO A 344 -26.58 10.18 3.85
C PRO A 344 -25.26 10.92 4.15
N ARG A 345 -24.21 10.23 4.62
CA ARG A 345 -22.87 10.84 4.78
C ARG A 345 -21.84 10.23 3.86
N TRP A 346 -21.01 11.08 3.26
CA TRP A 346 -19.85 10.66 2.47
C TRP A 346 -18.92 9.72 3.24
N LEU A 347 -18.77 9.96 4.54
CA LEU A 347 -17.93 9.19 5.45
C LEU A 347 -18.29 7.70 5.57
N ALA A 348 -19.49 7.32 5.14
CA ALA A 348 -19.94 5.92 5.05
C ALA A 348 -20.09 5.44 3.60
N SER A 349 -19.65 6.22 2.60
CA SER A 349 -19.74 5.87 1.19
C SER A 349 -19.05 4.53 0.91
N GLY A 350 -19.73 3.66 0.16
CA GLY A 350 -19.26 2.30 -0.14
C GLY A 350 -19.56 1.26 0.94
N TRP A 351 -20.19 1.64 2.06
CA TRP A 351 -20.60 0.71 3.13
C TRP A 351 -22.11 0.61 3.25
N THR A 352 -22.59 -0.57 3.62
CA THR A 352 -23.96 -0.79 4.10
C THR A 352 -23.92 -1.09 5.59
N ALA A 353 -25.04 -0.93 6.29
CA ALA A 353 -25.15 -1.32 7.70
C ALA A 353 -24.68 -2.78 7.89
N ASP A 354 -25.16 -3.70 7.05
CA ASP A 354 -24.80 -5.12 7.10
C ASP A 354 -23.29 -5.36 6.92
N SER A 355 -22.66 -4.74 5.91
CA SER A 355 -21.22 -4.97 5.66
C SER A 355 -20.34 -4.34 6.75
N ALA A 356 -20.75 -3.20 7.29
CA ALA A 356 -20.11 -2.55 8.42
C ALA A 356 -20.25 -3.40 9.70
N TRP A 357 -21.42 -3.97 9.95
CA TRP A 357 -21.67 -4.88 11.07
C TRP A 357 -20.82 -6.16 10.98
N GLU A 358 -20.76 -6.78 9.80
CA GLU A 358 -19.90 -7.95 9.58
C GLU A 358 -18.42 -7.65 9.82
N LEU A 359 -17.95 -6.47 9.39
CA LEU A 359 -16.59 -6.03 9.69
C LEU A 359 -16.38 -5.90 11.21
N LEU A 360 -17.27 -5.20 11.91
CA LEU A 360 -17.18 -5.03 13.36
C LEU A 360 -17.21 -6.38 14.08
N ARG A 361 -18.00 -7.35 13.64
CA ARG A 361 -18.01 -8.71 14.21
C ARG A 361 -16.72 -9.49 14.00
N ARG A 362 -15.94 -9.19 12.96
CA ARG A 362 -14.60 -9.79 12.75
C ARG A 362 -13.55 -9.11 13.64
N ILE A 363 -13.68 -7.81 13.83
CA ILE A 363 -12.73 -7.01 14.64
C ILE A 363 -12.99 -7.19 16.14
N GLY A 364 -14.25 -7.09 16.55
CA GLY A 364 -14.68 -6.97 17.93
C GLY A 364 -15.70 -8.01 18.36
N PRO A 365 -15.58 -9.33 18.10
CA PRO A 365 -16.64 -10.27 18.47
C PRO A 365 -16.88 -10.31 19.99
N SER A 366 -18.16 -10.20 20.40
CA SER A 366 -18.63 -10.46 21.76
C SER A 366 -19.73 -11.54 21.71
N GLY A 367 -19.34 -12.79 21.95
CA GLY A 367 -20.22 -13.93 21.70
C GLY A 367 -20.62 -14.06 20.22
N LYS A 368 -21.80 -14.64 19.96
CA LYS A 368 -22.29 -14.91 18.59
C LYS A 368 -23.12 -13.80 17.96
N LEU A 369 -23.58 -12.82 18.74
CA LEU A 369 -24.58 -11.85 18.29
C LEU A 369 -24.21 -10.39 18.61
N TYR A 370 -23.13 -10.15 19.35
CA TYR A 370 -22.77 -8.82 19.82
C TYR A 370 -21.36 -8.43 19.38
N VAL A 371 -21.09 -7.13 19.46
CA VAL A 371 -19.78 -6.51 19.20
C VAL A 371 -19.28 -5.82 20.46
N ASP A 372 -18.00 -6.03 20.78
CA ASP A 372 -17.25 -5.29 21.80
C ASP A 372 -16.44 -4.17 21.13
N PHE A 373 -16.92 -2.93 21.29
CA PHE A 373 -16.26 -1.73 20.79
C PHE A 373 -14.96 -1.39 21.55
N ASN A 374 -14.77 -1.87 22.78
CA ASN A 374 -13.48 -1.71 23.46
C ASN A 374 -12.40 -2.51 22.73
N MET A 375 -12.72 -3.74 22.34
CA MET A 375 -11.81 -4.56 21.55
C MET A 375 -11.57 -3.97 20.14
N VAL A 376 -12.58 -3.32 19.55
CA VAL A 376 -12.40 -2.56 18.30
C VAL A 376 -11.40 -1.41 18.50
N ALA A 377 -11.55 -0.63 19.57
CA ALA A 377 -10.63 0.46 19.90
C ALA A 377 -9.20 -0.05 20.15
N ASP A 378 -9.02 -1.11 20.93
CA ASP A 378 -7.70 -1.69 21.21
C ASP A 378 -7.00 -2.17 19.93
N ARG A 379 -7.72 -2.89 19.06
CA ARG A 379 -7.15 -3.40 17.80
C ARG A 379 -6.87 -2.27 16.81
N LEU A 380 -7.70 -1.23 16.76
CA LEU A 380 -7.44 -0.06 15.93
C LEU A 380 -6.22 0.73 16.44
N ALA A 381 -6.05 0.86 17.76
CA ALA A 381 -4.94 1.61 18.36
C ALA A 381 -3.56 1.04 18.01
N VAL A 382 -3.47 -0.27 17.74
CA VAL A 382 -2.25 -0.95 17.25
C VAL A 382 -2.29 -1.26 15.75
N ALA A 383 -3.25 -0.70 15.01
CA ALA A 383 -3.45 -0.89 13.57
C ALA A 383 -3.60 -2.37 13.11
N VAL A 384 -4.10 -3.24 14.00
CA VAL A 384 -4.38 -4.66 13.74
C VAL A 384 -5.84 -4.84 13.35
N LEU A 385 -6.21 -4.32 12.17
CA LEU A 385 -7.52 -4.55 11.57
C LEU A 385 -7.41 -5.33 10.25
N PRO A 386 -8.50 -5.98 9.80
CA PRO A 386 -8.60 -6.49 8.43
C PRO A 386 -8.34 -5.38 7.40
N ASP A 387 -7.74 -5.73 6.25
CA ASP A 387 -7.40 -4.76 5.19
C ASP A 387 -8.63 -3.99 4.68
N GLU A 388 -9.81 -4.61 4.76
CA GLU A 388 -11.11 -4.03 4.37
C GLU A 388 -11.52 -2.84 5.25
N ALA A 389 -10.98 -2.73 6.47
CA ALA A 389 -11.24 -1.59 7.35
C ALA A 389 -10.51 -0.31 6.92
N PHE A 390 -9.55 -0.42 5.98
CA PHE A 390 -8.71 0.68 5.56
C PHE A 390 -8.99 1.10 4.11
N VAL A 391 -8.97 2.41 3.89
CA VAL A 391 -9.01 2.99 2.55
C VAL A 391 -7.67 2.73 1.87
N LYS A 392 -7.70 2.13 0.68
CA LYS A 392 -6.49 1.82 -0.10
C LYS A 392 -5.88 3.04 -0.78
N ASP A 393 -6.72 3.97 -1.20
CA ASP A 393 -6.32 5.19 -1.92
C ASP A 393 -7.05 6.38 -1.31
N ILE A 394 -6.27 7.29 -0.75
CA ILE A 394 -6.79 8.32 0.16
C ILE A 394 -7.41 9.45 -0.67
N GLY A 395 -8.66 9.80 -0.40
CA GLY A 395 -9.34 10.90 -1.07
C GLY A 395 -10.62 10.49 -1.80
N PRO A 396 -11.41 11.48 -2.26
CA PRO A 396 -12.83 11.26 -2.48
C PRO A 396 -13.22 10.79 -3.89
N GLY A 397 -12.26 10.57 -4.80
CA GLY A 397 -12.55 10.12 -6.17
C GLY A 397 -11.55 10.69 -7.15
N GLY A 398 -11.86 10.66 -8.44
CA GLY A 398 -10.97 11.11 -9.50
C GLY A 398 -9.77 10.18 -9.68
N PRO A 399 -8.73 10.66 -10.36
CA PRO A 399 -7.60 9.82 -10.71
C PRO A 399 -6.74 9.53 -9.50
N ILE A 400 -6.04 8.39 -9.56
CA ILE A 400 -5.06 8.05 -8.53
C ILE A 400 -3.73 8.69 -8.90
N ILE A 401 -3.20 9.49 -8.00
CA ILE A 401 -1.91 10.14 -8.10
C ILE A 401 -0.94 9.41 -7.18
N GLY A 402 0.21 9.00 -7.71
CA GLY A 402 1.18 8.28 -6.92
C GLY A 402 2.56 8.24 -7.55
N THR A 403 3.50 7.65 -6.80
CA THR A 403 4.78 7.26 -7.40
C THR A 403 4.65 5.91 -8.08
N VAL A 404 5.54 5.64 -9.03
CA VAL A 404 5.63 4.32 -9.68
C VAL A 404 5.80 3.20 -8.64
N HIS A 405 6.69 3.39 -7.65
CA HIS A 405 6.91 2.44 -6.57
C HIS A 405 5.66 2.19 -5.73
N GLY A 406 4.94 3.25 -5.34
CA GLY A 406 3.71 3.14 -4.54
C GLY A 406 2.53 2.52 -5.30
N SER A 407 2.60 2.50 -6.64
CA SER A 407 1.57 1.99 -7.53
C SER A 407 1.89 0.61 -8.11
N LYS A 408 2.96 -0.04 -7.66
CA LYS A 408 3.24 -1.43 -8.02
C LYS A 408 2.09 -2.35 -7.54
N GLY A 409 1.78 -3.38 -8.33
CA GLY A 409 0.63 -4.25 -8.14
C GLY A 409 -0.73 -3.64 -8.53
N ARG A 410 -0.78 -2.41 -9.04
CA ARG A 410 -2.02 -1.76 -9.48
C ARG A 410 -2.17 -1.74 -10.99
N GLU A 411 -3.41 -1.81 -11.46
CA GLU A 411 -3.77 -1.60 -12.86
C GLU A 411 -4.81 -0.48 -12.99
N ALA A 412 -4.81 0.18 -14.15
CA ALA A 412 -5.79 1.20 -14.52
C ALA A 412 -6.10 1.13 -16.02
N ARG A 413 -7.24 1.71 -16.43
CA ARG A 413 -7.57 1.80 -17.86
C ARG A 413 -6.59 2.71 -18.58
N HIS A 414 -6.39 3.90 -18.01
CA HIS A 414 -5.48 4.90 -18.54
C HIS A 414 -4.34 5.15 -17.55
N VAL A 415 -3.11 5.19 -18.07
CA VAL A 415 -1.91 5.58 -17.30
C VAL A 415 -1.29 6.79 -17.96
N PHE A 416 -1.18 7.86 -17.20
CA PHE A 416 -0.43 9.06 -17.54
C PHE A 416 0.88 9.00 -16.78
N PHE A 417 1.96 8.68 -17.47
CA PHE A 417 3.28 8.58 -16.87
C PHE A 417 4.07 9.86 -17.14
N CYS A 418 4.34 10.63 -16.10
CA CYS A 418 5.21 11.80 -16.15
C CYS A 418 6.67 11.34 -16.10
N LEU A 419 7.25 11.16 -17.28
CA LEU A 419 8.63 10.75 -17.47
C LEU A 419 9.56 11.89 -17.02
N PRO A 420 10.54 11.64 -16.15
CA PRO A 420 11.53 12.65 -15.77
C PRO A 420 12.27 13.21 -17.00
N PRO A 421 12.59 14.52 -17.02
CA PRO A 421 13.29 15.14 -18.16
C PRO A 421 14.74 14.67 -18.31
N ARG A 422 15.31 14.10 -17.25
CA ARG A 422 16.63 13.48 -17.22
C ARG A 422 16.53 12.20 -16.41
N PRO A 423 17.31 11.16 -16.78
CA PRO A 423 17.42 9.97 -15.96
C PRO A 423 17.90 10.34 -14.56
N ARG A 424 17.59 9.46 -13.60
CA ARG A 424 18.14 9.58 -12.25
C ARG A 424 19.67 9.46 -12.32
N ASP A 425 20.38 10.31 -11.57
CA ASP A 425 21.81 10.11 -11.32
C ASP A 425 21.99 8.80 -10.53
N CYS A 426 22.61 7.82 -11.16
CA CYS A 426 22.84 6.49 -10.61
C CYS A 426 24.34 6.32 -10.32
N GLU A 427 24.69 5.81 -9.14
CA GLU A 427 26.10 5.62 -8.74
C GLU A 427 26.68 4.30 -9.30
N SER A 428 25.82 3.43 -9.85
CA SER A 428 26.19 2.11 -10.39
C SER A 428 25.26 1.66 -11.53
N ASP A 429 25.74 0.71 -12.35
CA ASP A 429 24.93 0.06 -13.39
C ASP A 429 23.73 -0.68 -12.80
N SER A 430 23.87 -1.24 -11.60
CA SER A 430 22.76 -1.90 -10.88
C SER A 430 21.63 -0.92 -10.53
N GLU A 431 21.97 0.30 -10.12
CA GLU A 431 20.98 1.36 -9.87
C GLU A 431 20.31 1.82 -11.16
N ALA A 432 21.09 1.99 -12.24
CA ALA A 432 20.55 2.36 -13.55
C ALA A 432 19.58 1.29 -14.07
N ASP A 433 19.94 0.01 -13.92
CA ASP A 433 19.10 -1.11 -14.30
C ASP A 433 17.81 -1.19 -13.46
N GLU A 434 17.89 -0.91 -12.16
CA GLU A 434 16.69 -0.79 -11.32
C GLU A 434 15.80 0.36 -11.78
N GLU A 435 16.38 1.52 -12.08
CA GLU A 435 15.63 2.67 -12.59
C GLU A 435 14.94 2.35 -13.93
N ALA A 436 15.61 1.61 -14.83
CA ALA A 436 14.99 1.13 -16.07
C ALA A 436 13.76 0.24 -15.79
N ARG A 437 13.86 -0.67 -14.80
CA ARG A 437 12.72 -1.49 -14.34
C ARG A 437 11.61 -0.66 -13.74
N VAL A 438 11.93 0.42 -13.02
CA VAL A 438 10.92 1.38 -12.51
C VAL A 438 10.14 1.99 -13.69
N LEU A 439 10.82 2.49 -14.72
CA LEU A 439 10.14 3.06 -15.91
C LEU A 439 9.23 2.02 -16.60
N TYR A 440 9.68 0.77 -16.70
CA TYR A 440 8.87 -0.34 -17.19
C TYR A 440 7.64 -0.64 -16.31
N VAL A 441 7.81 -0.62 -14.98
CA VAL A 441 6.70 -0.80 -14.03
C VAL A 441 5.62 0.26 -14.26
N ALA A 442 6.00 1.51 -14.56
CA ALA A 442 5.05 2.59 -14.83
C ALA A 442 4.13 2.27 -16.03
N VAL A 443 4.72 1.95 -17.19
CA VAL A 443 3.94 1.66 -18.41
C VAL A 443 3.14 0.37 -18.30
N SER A 444 3.68 -0.60 -17.56
CA SER A 444 2.99 -1.86 -17.28
C SER A 444 1.89 -1.75 -16.22
N ARG A 445 1.36 -0.57 -15.89
CA ARG A 445 0.12 -0.46 -15.10
C ARG A 445 -1.13 -0.32 -15.98
N ALA A 446 -0.97 -0.04 -17.27
CA ALA A 446 -2.10 0.23 -18.17
C ALA A 446 -2.78 -1.04 -18.69
N THR A 447 -4.09 -0.96 -18.88
CA THR A 447 -4.91 -1.99 -19.54
C THR A 447 -5.49 -1.54 -20.88
N GLN A 448 -5.63 -0.22 -21.11
CA GLN A 448 -6.11 0.33 -22.38
C GLN A 448 -5.12 1.30 -23.01
N GLN A 449 -4.59 2.26 -22.25
CA GLN A 449 -3.75 3.32 -22.80
C GLN A 449 -2.64 3.73 -21.83
N VAL A 450 -1.45 3.96 -22.39
CA VAL A 450 -0.36 4.70 -21.74
C VAL A 450 -0.16 6.01 -22.51
N ARG A 451 -0.12 7.13 -21.81
CA ARG A 451 0.35 8.41 -22.33
C ARG A 451 1.59 8.84 -21.55
N VAL A 452 2.72 8.91 -22.24
CA VAL A 452 3.98 9.39 -21.65
C VAL A 452 4.02 10.91 -21.80
N LEU A 453 4.20 11.60 -20.68
CA LEU A 453 4.29 13.06 -20.60
C LEU A 453 5.72 13.42 -20.23
N ARG A 454 6.37 14.34 -20.97
CA ARG A 454 7.71 14.82 -20.63
C ARG A 454 7.60 15.75 -19.43
N GLY A 455 8.04 15.32 -18.26
CA GLY A 455 7.97 16.10 -17.03
C GLY A 455 8.94 17.28 -17.03
N ALA A 456 8.57 18.37 -16.35
CA ALA A 456 9.49 19.47 -16.06
C ALA A 456 10.41 19.14 -14.86
N GLU A 457 11.60 19.76 -14.83
CA GLU A 457 12.54 19.57 -13.71
C GLU A 457 12.11 20.41 -12.51
N LEU A 458 11.86 19.74 -11.38
CA LEU A 458 11.60 20.38 -10.10
C LEU A 458 12.76 20.16 -9.13
N GLY A 459 13.21 21.25 -8.51
CA GLY A 459 14.14 21.19 -7.40
C GLY A 459 13.60 20.31 -6.27
N ARG A 460 14.48 19.51 -5.67
CA ARG A 460 14.14 18.55 -4.61
C ARG A 460 15.34 18.32 -3.70
N ALA A 461 15.08 18.18 -2.41
CA ALA A 461 16.02 17.81 -1.37
C ALA A 461 15.27 17.00 -0.31
N TYR A 462 16.00 16.34 0.59
CA TYR A 462 15.42 15.51 1.64
C TYR A 462 16.03 15.85 3.00
N HIS A 463 15.24 15.70 4.06
CA HIS A 463 15.69 15.70 5.46
C HIS A 463 14.90 14.62 6.18
N GLU A 464 15.56 13.61 6.74
CA GLU A 464 14.90 12.48 7.43
C GLU A 464 13.77 11.85 6.58
N HIS A 465 14.09 11.59 5.30
CA HIS A 465 13.17 11.08 4.27
C HIS A 465 12.00 12.02 3.90
N ARG A 466 11.88 13.21 4.48
CA ARG A 466 10.90 14.23 4.12
C ARG A 466 11.40 15.07 2.94
N PRO A 467 10.72 15.03 1.78
CA PRO A 467 11.05 15.85 0.64
C PRO A 467 10.70 17.32 0.91
N TRP A 468 11.59 18.20 0.47
CA TRP A 468 11.41 19.64 0.47
C TRP A 468 12.08 20.27 -0.75
N ARG A 469 11.75 21.53 -1.04
CA ARG A 469 12.37 22.29 -2.14
C ARG A 469 12.41 23.78 -1.88
N ASN A 470 13.46 24.42 -2.35
CA ASN A 470 13.55 25.87 -2.40
C ASN A 470 12.70 26.43 -3.55
N VAL A 471 11.98 27.50 -3.27
CA VAL A 471 11.31 28.31 -4.30
C VAL A 471 11.72 29.77 -4.17
N HIS A 472 11.48 30.57 -5.21
CA HIS A 472 11.98 31.94 -5.30
C HIS A 472 11.71 32.76 -4.02
N SER A 473 10.47 32.72 -3.51
CA SER A 473 10.01 33.51 -2.36
C SER A 473 9.86 32.72 -1.05
N GLY A 474 10.32 31.47 -1.00
CA GLY A 474 9.93 30.56 0.09
C GLY A 474 10.61 29.20 0.07
N LEU A 475 10.02 28.30 0.85
CA LEU A 475 10.36 26.89 1.00
C LEU A 475 9.07 26.09 0.83
N GLN A 476 9.12 24.92 0.20
CA GLN A 476 8.01 23.97 0.23
C GLN A 476 8.46 22.66 0.88
N VAL A 477 7.63 22.09 1.75
CA VAL A 477 7.93 20.87 2.50
C VAL A 477 6.74 19.93 2.46
N GLU A 478 6.97 18.63 2.26
CA GLU A 478 5.90 17.62 2.40
C GLU A 478 5.35 17.62 3.82
N LEU A 479 4.02 17.66 3.93
CA LEU A 479 3.27 17.47 5.17
C LEU A 479 2.10 16.50 4.93
N GLY A 480 1.71 15.80 5.99
CA GLY A 480 0.62 14.82 5.94
C GLY A 480 1.06 13.37 5.92
N ARG A 481 2.30 13.09 6.33
CA ARG A 481 2.80 11.72 6.55
C ARG A 481 2.13 11.10 7.77
N GLU A 482 2.20 9.78 7.87
CA GLU A 482 1.77 9.06 9.07
C GLU A 482 2.47 9.63 10.32
N GLY A 483 1.67 10.05 11.30
CA GLY A 483 2.15 10.69 12.53
C GLY A 483 2.40 12.20 12.43
N ASP A 484 2.17 12.85 11.28
CA ASP A 484 2.33 14.32 11.17
C ASP A 484 1.24 15.09 11.91
N VAL A 485 0.01 14.57 11.90
CA VAL A 485 -1.13 15.14 12.63
C VAL A 485 -1.16 14.54 14.02
N ASP A 486 -1.25 15.37 15.05
CA ASP A 486 -1.62 14.96 16.40
C ASP A 486 -3.14 14.81 16.45
N PRO A 487 -3.66 13.57 16.54
CA PRO A 487 -5.11 13.36 16.52
C PRO A 487 -5.74 13.59 17.89
N VAL A 488 -4.96 13.73 18.97
CA VAL A 488 -5.46 13.75 20.36
C VAL A 488 -5.56 15.17 20.88
N TRP A 489 -4.54 16.00 20.58
CA TRP A 489 -4.41 17.33 21.16
C TRP A 489 -5.69 18.18 21.12
N PRO A 490 -6.45 18.26 20.00
CA PRO A 490 -7.69 19.03 19.94
C PRO A 490 -8.76 18.59 20.95
N LEU A 491 -8.77 17.32 21.34
CA LEU A 491 -9.75 16.76 22.29
C LEU A 491 -9.35 16.95 23.76
N CYS A 492 -8.10 17.32 24.02
CA CYS A 492 -7.55 17.57 25.36
C CYS A 492 -7.58 19.05 25.76
N MET A 493 -8.17 19.92 24.93
CA MET A 493 -8.29 21.35 25.22
C MET A 493 -9.24 21.57 26.41
N GLU A 494 -9.00 22.61 27.20
CA GLU A 494 -9.78 22.90 28.43
C GLU A 494 -11.27 23.16 28.15
N ASP A 495 -11.60 23.61 26.94
CA ASP A 495 -12.95 23.83 26.46
C ASP A 495 -13.43 22.66 25.59
N GLY A 496 -14.38 21.88 26.12
CA GLY A 496 -15.01 20.77 25.39
C GLY A 496 -15.85 21.21 24.17
N GLU A 497 -16.24 22.49 24.07
CA GLU A 497 -16.96 23.01 22.90
C GLU A 497 -16.09 23.03 21.65
N GLU A 498 -14.79 23.37 21.78
CA GLU A 498 -13.85 23.37 20.63
C GLU A 498 -13.65 21.94 20.10
N ALA A 499 -13.60 20.94 20.99
CA ALA A 499 -13.50 19.53 20.63
C ALA A 499 -14.75 19.03 19.87
N GLU A 500 -15.96 19.32 20.37
CA GLU A 500 -17.20 18.97 19.67
C GLU A 500 -17.34 19.70 18.32
N ALA A 501 -16.96 20.99 18.26
CA ALA A 501 -16.97 21.75 17.01
C ALA A 501 -16.00 21.16 15.97
N GLN A 502 -14.80 20.76 16.38
CA GLN A 502 -13.81 20.11 15.52
C GLN A 502 -14.33 18.75 15.02
N GLN A 503 -14.84 17.90 15.90
CA GLN A 503 -15.40 16.61 15.51
C GLN A 503 -16.62 16.77 14.59
N GLY A 504 -17.47 17.76 14.85
CA GLY A 504 -18.58 18.12 13.96
C GLY A 504 -18.11 18.60 12.58
N ALA A 505 -17.03 19.38 12.49
CA ALA A 505 -16.45 19.79 11.22
C ALA A 505 -15.93 18.59 10.41
N LEU A 506 -15.20 17.68 11.06
CA LEU A 506 -14.70 16.45 10.42
C LEU A 506 -15.85 15.53 9.98
N ALA A 507 -16.88 15.41 10.81
CA ALA A 507 -18.06 14.59 10.54
C ALA A 507 -18.93 15.10 9.38
N ASN A 508 -18.73 16.35 8.96
CA ASN A 508 -19.37 17.03 7.84
C ASN A 508 -18.52 17.05 6.55
N PHE A 509 -17.41 16.31 6.52
CA PHE A 509 -16.66 16.12 5.28
C PHE A 509 -17.58 15.52 4.20
N ASP A 510 -17.68 16.22 3.08
CA ASP A 510 -18.65 15.96 2.01
C ASP A 510 -18.03 15.26 0.80
N GLY A 511 -16.78 14.81 0.93
CA GLY A 511 -16.03 14.24 -0.19
C GLY A 511 -15.47 15.29 -1.14
N GLN A 512 -15.32 16.54 -0.73
CA GLN A 512 -14.60 17.53 -1.52
C GLN A 512 -13.22 17.81 -0.92
N VAL A 513 -12.19 17.75 -1.76
CA VAL A 513 -10.85 18.17 -1.38
C VAL A 513 -10.84 19.69 -1.23
N ARG A 514 -10.37 20.18 -0.08
CA ARG A 514 -10.34 21.62 0.22
C ARG A 514 -8.96 22.05 0.66
N THR A 515 -8.61 23.32 0.41
CA THR A 515 -7.33 23.86 0.85
C THR A 515 -7.33 24.12 2.35
N ALA A 516 -6.24 23.72 3.00
CA ALA A 516 -5.97 23.96 4.40
C ALA A 516 -4.61 24.66 4.54
N HIS A 517 -4.46 25.37 5.65
CA HIS A 517 -3.20 25.94 6.04
C HIS A 517 -2.93 25.67 7.51
N ILE A 518 -1.67 25.80 7.89
CA ILE A 518 -1.23 25.70 9.27
C ILE A 518 -0.96 27.10 9.76
N GLN A 519 -1.50 27.43 10.92
CA GLN A 519 -1.28 28.69 11.60
C GLN A 519 -0.65 28.48 12.97
N THR A 520 0.24 29.40 13.32
CA THR A 520 0.86 29.50 14.63
C THR A 520 -0.10 30.16 15.62
N GLU A 521 -0.26 29.58 16.81
CA GLU A 521 -1.11 30.15 17.86
C GLU A 521 -0.62 31.51 18.36
N GLY A 522 0.69 31.74 18.42
CA GLY A 522 1.30 33.02 18.80
C GLY A 522 2.80 33.09 18.47
N ARG A 523 3.38 34.29 18.39
CA ARG A 523 4.81 34.46 18.04
C ARG A 523 5.70 33.61 18.95
N GLY A 524 6.49 32.70 18.36
CA GLY A 524 7.39 31.81 19.10
C GLY A 524 6.76 30.52 19.63
N SER A 525 5.43 30.36 19.59
CA SER A 525 4.78 29.08 19.86
C SER A 525 5.11 28.08 18.76
N TRP A 526 5.31 26.82 19.13
CA TRP A 526 5.42 25.68 18.21
C TRP A 526 4.10 24.93 18.05
N THR A 527 3.04 25.30 18.77
CA THR A 527 1.69 24.75 18.52
C THR A 527 1.20 25.22 17.15
N ARG A 528 0.81 24.28 16.31
CA ARG A 528 0.47 24.52 14.90
C ARG A 528 -0.91 23.94 14.61
N ARG A 529 -1.90 24.83 14.56
CA ARG A 529 -3.30 24.54 14.25
C ARG A 529 -3.47 24.39 12.74
N ILE A 530 -4.16 23.34 12.31
CA ILE A 530 -4.57 23.08 10.93
C ILE A 530 -5.95 23.71 10.77
N ILE A 531 -6.07 24.66 9.85
CA ILE A 531 -7.25 25.50 9.64
C ILE A 531 -7.67 25.38 8.17
N LEU A 532 -8.97 25.30 7.95
CA LEU A 532 -9.54 25.29 6.60
C LEU A 532 -9.53 26.72 6.00
N ASP A 533 -9.06 26.86 4.77
CA ASP A 533 -9.08 28.17 4.11
C ASP A 533 -10.53 28.64 3.90
N GLY A 534 -10.78 29.94 4.13
CA GLY A 534 -12.12 30.52 4.04
C GLY A 534 -12.99 30.31 5.28
N GLU A 535 -12.56 29.48 6.24
CA GLU A 535 -13.27 29.20 7.48
C GLU A 535 -12.30 29.28 8.68
N GLU A 536 -11.73 30.46 8.93
CA GLU A 536 -10.63 30.67 9.90
C GLU A 536 -10.94 30.23 11.35
N ARG A 537 -12.22 29.98 11.68
CA ARG A 537 -12.66 29.47 12.99
C ARG A 537 -12.75 27.95 13.08
N LYS A 538 -12.62 27.21 11.97
CA LYS A 538 -12.72 25.74 11.98
C LYS A 538 -11.34 25.10 12.12
N LEU A 539 -11.03 24.70 13.34
CA LEU A 539 -9.89 23.84 13.65
C LEU A 539 -10.16 22.43 13.10
N LEU A 540 -9.25 21.92 12.28
CA LEU A 540 -9.29 20.52 11.82
C LEU A 540 -8.42 19.61 12.69
N GLY A 541 -7.30 20.11 13.18
CA GLY A 541 -6.37 19.36 14.02
C GLY A 541 -5.09 20.14 14.30
N THR A 542 -4.05 19.47 14.79
CA THR A 542 -2.74 20.09 15.06
C THR A 542 -1.61 19.23 14.52
N LEU A 543 -0.45 19.83 14.25
CA LEU A 543 0.76 19.04 13.97
C LEU A 543 1.28 18.37 15.24
N SER A 544 1.85 17.18 15.07
CA SER A 544 2.54 16.45 16.14
C SER A 544 3.89 17.08 16.46
N LYS A 545 4.35 16.85 17.69
CA LYS A 545 5.68 17.26 18.15
C LYS A 545 6.79 16.76 17.22
N ARG A 546 6.70 15.50 16.78
CA ARG A 546 7.65 14.89 15.84
C ARG A 546 7.71 15.67 14.53
N CYS A 547 6.56 15.98 13.93
CA CYS A 547 6.52 16.74 12.68
C CYS A 547 7.18 18.12 12.83
N LEU A 548 6.95 18.78 13.97
CA LEU A 548 7.55 20.08 14.28
C LEU A 548 9.08 20.02 14.43
N GLU A 549 9.61 18.95 15.04
CA GLU A 549 11.05 18.72 15.16
C GLU A 549 11.71 18.53 13.78
N GLU A 550 11.12 17.69 12.92
CA GLU A 550 11.60 17.45 11.55
C GLU A 550 11.56 18.75 10.71
N LEU A 551 10.46 19.52 10.81
CA LEU A 551 10.35 20.85 10.18
C LEU A 551 11.42 21.81 10.70
N GLY A 552 11.67 21.81 12.00
CA GLY A 552 12.74 22.59 12.63
C GLY A 552 14.12 22.25 12.06
N GLY A 553 14.39 20.98 11.78
CA GLY A 553 15.61 20.52 11.13
C GLY A 553 15.80 21.12 9.73
N ILE A 554 14.75 21.05 8.90
CA ILE A 554 14.76 21.64 7.54
C ILE A 554 14.99 23.15 7.60
N MET A 555 14.35 23.83 8.55
CA MET A 555 14.49 25.28 8.72
C MET A 555 15.89 25.70 9.16
N LYS A 556 16.54 24.91 10.02
CA LYS A 556 17.96 25.12 10.39
C LYS A 556 18.89 25.01 9.18
N LEU A 557 18.65 24.05 8.28
CA LEU A 557 19.40 23.94 7.02
C LEU A 557 19.26 25.20 6.15
N GLN A 558 18.10 25.87 6.20
CA GLN A 558 17.86 27.13 5.50
C GLN A 558 18.33 28.38 6.27
N ARG A 559 19.04 28.20 7.41
CA ARG A 559 19.49 29.27 8.31
C ARG A 559 18.34 30.18 8.78
N ALA A 560 17.11 29.66 8.79
CA ALA A 560 15.94 30.38 9.28
C ALA A 560 15.98 30.48 10.81
N ARG A 561 15.65 31.67 11.34
CA ARG A 561 15.61 31.92 12.79
C ARG A 561 14.15 32.00 13.24
N GLY A 562 13.64 30.91 13.80
CA GLY A 562 12.30 30.84 14.38
C GLY A 562 11.30 30.05 13.52
N ALA A 563 10.23 29.57 14.15
CA ALA A 563 9.24 28.69 13.55
C ALA A 563 8.36 29.42 12.49
N PRO A 564 7.83 28.71 11.47
CA PRO A 564 7.11 29.35 10.38
C PRO A 564 5.76 29.86 10.91
N LEU A 565 5.40 31.10 10.56
CA LEU A 565 4.14 31.70 11.00
C LEU A 565 2.92 31.02 10.36
N ARG A 566 3.03 30.70 9.06
CA ARG A 566 2.00 30.04 8.27
C ARG A 566 2.63 29.02 7.33
N VAL A 567 1.98 27.87 7.16
CA VAL A 567 2.27 26.90 6.09
C VAL A 567 1.02 26.76 5.23
N GLY A 568 1.04 27.25 3.99
CA GLY A 568 -0.12 27.19 3.08
C GLY A 568 -0.05 26.01 2.11
N PHE A 569 -1.04 25.90 1.22
CA PHE A 569 -1.08 24.93 0.11
C PHE A 569 -1.12 23.46 0.54
N LEU A 570 -1.75 23.19 1.69
CA LEU A 570 -2.11 21.83 2.09
C LEU A 570 -3.53 21.53 1.64
N SER A 571 -3.85 20.25 1.52
CA SER A 571 -5.17 19.78 1.14
C SER A 571 -5.73 18.92 2.25
N TRP A 572 -6.95 19.21 2.70
CA TRP A 572 -7.76 18.27 3.47
C TRP A 572 -8.41 17.32 2.47
N ILE A 573 -7.95 16.07 2.45
CA ILE A 573 -8.30 15.10 1.41
C ILE A 573 -9.24 14.01 1.92
N ASP A 574 -9.22 13.70 3.21
CA ASP A 574 -10.03 12.63 3.78
C ASP A 574 -10.18 12.80 5.30
N VAL A 575 -10.91 11.88 5.93
CA VAL A 575 -11.05 11.76 7.38
C VAL A 575 -10.75 10.31 7.77
N THR A 576 -10.20 10.07 8.96
CA THR A 576 -9.95 8.72 9.47
C THR A 576 -10.50 8.56 10.89
N THR A 577 -10.89 7.34 11.24
CA THR A 577 -11.05 6.95 12.65
C THR A 577 -9.67 6.79 13.28
N VAL A 578 -9.51 7.30 14.50
CA VAL A 578 -8.34 7.11 15.36
C VAL A 578 -8.80 6.45 16.66
N ALA A 579 -7.95 5.58 17.20
CA ALA A 579 -8.15 4.97 18.52
C ALA A 579 -6.97 5.21 19.46
N MET A 580 -7.25 5.09 20.75
CA MET A 580 -6.25 5.11 21.81
C MET A 580 -6.39 3.89 22.72
N HIS A 581 -5.26 3.33 23.14
CA HIS A 581 -5.22 2.18 24.04
C HIS A 581 -5.75 2.56 25.43
N ALA A 582 -6.37 1.61 26.14
CA ALA A 582 -6.99 1.84 27.45
C ALA A 582 -6.00 2.34 28.53
N ASP A 583 -4.71 2.08 28.35
CA ASP A 583 -3.65 2.45 29.28
C ASP A 583 -2.99 3.81 28.96
N ASP A 584 -3.41 4.52 27.90
CA ASP A 584 -2.83 5.82 27.56
C ASP A 584 -3.24 6.87 28.60
N SER A 585 -2.24 7.45 29.27
CA SER A 585 -2.41 8.50 30.29
C SER A 585 -3.26 9.70 29.84
N ARG A 586 -3.32 9.98 28.53
CA ARG A 586 -4.09 11.10 27.97
C ARG A 586 -5.59 10.86 27.96
N LEU A 587 -6.06 9.61 28.10
CA LEU A 587 -7.50 9.29 28.18
C LEU A 587 -8.21 10.07 29.29
N SER A 588 -7.53 10.26 30.42
CA SER A 588 -8.03 11.03 31.57
C SER A 588 -8.36 12.50 31.25
N ARG A 589 -7.83 13.02 30.14
CA ARG A 589 -8.02 14.41 29.68
C ARG A 589 -9.11 14.53 28.62
N LEU A 590 -9.63 13.42 28.10
CA LEU A 590 -10.67 13.43 27.09
C LEU A 590 -12.04 13.66 27.73
N GLY A 591 -12.87 14.45 27.05
CA GLY A 591 -14.29 14.57 27.38
C GLY A 591 -15.10 13.36 26.90
N PHE A 592 -16.35 13.27 27.37
CA PHE A 592 -17.35 12.36 26.81
C PHE A 592 -17.75 12.80 25.40
N PRO A 593 -17.93 11.89 24.42
CA PRO A 593 -17.91 10.42 24.54
C PRO A 593 -16.53 9.76 24.37
N TRP A 594 -15.49 10.52 24.03
CA TRP A 594 -14.20 9.98 23.58
C TRP A 594 -13.40 9.28 24.69
N ASN A 595 -13.58 9.67 25.95
CA ASN A 595 -12.99 8.97 27.09
C ASN A 595 -13.56 7.55 27.28
N GLU A 596 -14.83 7.32 26.92
CA GLU A 596 -15.49 6.02 27.02
C GLU A 596 -15.23 5.16 25.78
N THR A 597 -15.38 5.72 24.58
CA THR A 597 -15.22 4.96 23.32
C THR A 597 -13.77 4.78 22.92
N ARG A 598 -12.90 5.71 23.33
CA ARG A 598 -11.50 5.82 22.88
C ARG A 598 -11.37 5.96 21.36
N LEU A 599 -12.41 6.44 20.68
CA LEU A 599 -12.55 6.52 19.23
C LEU A 599 -13.02 7.90 18.78
N TRP A 600 -12.35 8.50 17.79
CA TRP A 600 -12.72 9.81 17.23
C TRP A 600 -12.22 9.99 15.81
N LEU A 601 -12.60 11.10 15.18
CA LEU A 601 -12.18 11.46 13.83
C LEU A 601 -10.91 12.31 13.85
N ALA A 602 -10.04 12.10 12.86
CA ALA A 602 -8.91 12.98 12.57
C ALA A 602 -8.89 13.34 11.08
N PRO A 603 -8.43 14.55 10.70
CA PRO A 603 -8.29 14.93 9.31
C PRO A 603 -7.11 14.19 8.68
N VAL A 604 -7.26 13.85 7.41
CA VAL A 604 -6.16 13.41 6.57
C VAL A 604 -5.77 14.58 5.68
N ILE A 605 -4.58 15.11 5.92
CA ILE A 605 -4.01 16.21 5.14
C ILE A 605 -2.89 15.70 4.25
N ALA A 606 -2.64 16.38 3.13
CA ALA A 606 -1.47 16.12 2.29
C ALA A 606 -1.08 17.37 1.49
N GLY A 607 0.21 17.53 1.19
CA GLY A 607 0.66 18.51 0.21
C GLY A 607 2.12 18.93 0.38
N MET A 608 2.59 19.74 -0.59
CA MET A 608 3.85 20.47 -0.48
C MET A 608 3.60 21.84 0.16
N GLY A 609 3.57 21.85 1.49
CA GLY A 609 3.28 23.03 2.30
C GLY A 609 4.26 24.17 2.05
N TYR A 610 3.75 25.35 1.67
CA TYR A 610 4.57 26.53 1.37
C TYR A 610 4.80 27.40 2.61
N ILE A 611 6.06 27.75 2.84
CA ILE A 611 6.55 28.60 3.91
C ILE A 611 7.23 29.82 3.29
N LYS A 612 6.74 31.03 3.62
CA LYS A 612 7.28 32.29 3.11
C LYS A 612 8.62 32.63 3.79
N LYS A 613 9.60 33.15 3.04
CA LYS A 613 10.96 33.50 3.56
C LYS A 613 11.05 34.73 4.47
N TYR A 614 9.95 35.43 4.75
CA TYR A 614 9.96 36.56 5.68
C TYR A 614 9.67 36.04 7.09
N TRP A 615 10.75 35.72 7.80
CA TRP A 615 10.78 35.22 9.18
C TRP A 615 10.54 36.34 10.18
#